data_AF-A0A1B8SZK0-F1
#
_entry.id   AF-A0A1B8SZK0-F1
#
_cell.length_a   1.000
_cell.length_b   1.000
_cell.length_c   1.000
_cell.angle_alpha   90.00
_cell.angle_beta   90.00
_cell.angle_gamma   90.00
#
_symmetry.space_group_name_H-M   'P 1'
#
loop_
_entity.id
_entity.type
_entity.pdbx_description
1 polymer ?
#
loop_
_entity_poly.entity_id
_entity_poly.type
_entity_poly.pdbx_seq_one_letter_code
_entity_poly.pdbx_strand_id
1 'polypeptide(L)' 'MQAIQLTVEHRHGVNGKPYLLIDGLPRLGAELAPDQAIQLGRQLIQAGIVAQQGEHGTRHYPAED' A
#
# COMPACT_ATOMS: atom_id res chain seq x y z
N MET A 1 16.09 -1.52 -12.66
CA MET A 1 15.43 -0.47 -11.86
C MET A 1 14.86 -1.11 -10.61
N GLN A 2 14.95 -0.44 -9.45
CA GLN A 2 14.50 -1.00 -8.17
C GLN A 2 12.99 -0.80 -8.03
N ALA A 3 12.27 -1.87 -7.67
CA ALA A 3 10.84 -1.82 -7.45
C ALA A 3 10.54 -1.06 -6.14
N ILE A 4 9.47 -0.25 -6.14
CA ILE A 4 8.96 0.36 -4.91
C ILE A 4 8.32 -0.75 -4.09
N GLN A 5 8.74 -0.89 -2.83
CA GLN A 5 8.14 -1.80 -1.87
C GLN A 5 7.44 -0.97 -0.79
N LEU A 6 6.21 -1.34 -0.48
CA LEU A 6 5.43 -0.71 0.59
C LEU A 6 5.32 -1.66 1.78
N THR A 7 5.36 -1.09 2.98
CA THR A 7 4.92 -1.78 4.19
C THR A 7 3.61 -1.14 4.62
N VAL A 8 2.55 -1.93 4.70
CA VAL A 8 1.20 -1.44 4.98
C VAL A 8 0.69 -2.08 6.26
N GLU A 9 0.26 -1.26 7.19
CA GLU A 9 -0.46 -1.72 8.38
C GLU A 9 -1.96 -1.49 8.18
N HIS A 10 -2.70 -2.60 8.15
CA HIS A 10 -4.15 -2.64 8.03
C HIS A 10 -4.77 -2.50 9.43
N ARG A 11 -5.58 -1.46 9.60
CA ARG A 11 -6.15 -1.07 10.90
C ARG A 11 -7.64 -0.86 10.80
N HIS A 12 -8.31 -0.93 11.94
CA HIS A 12 -9.70 -0.53 12.10
C HIS A 12 -9.81 0.72 12.96
N GLY A 13 -10.55 1.71 12.48
CA GLY A 13 -10.85 2.92 13.23
C GLY A 13 -11.77 2.64 14.41
N VAL A 14 -11.91 3.61 15.31
CA VAL A 14 -12.85 3.54 16.45
C VAL A 14 -14.32 3.33 16.02
N ASN A 15 -14.64 3.65 14.77
CA ASN A 15 -15.94 3.42 14.14
C ASN A 15 -16.04 2.09 13.37
N GLY A 16 -15.03 1.22 13.47
CA GLY A 16 -14.94 -0.04 12.74
C GLY A 16 -14.58 0.10 11.25
N LYS A 17 -14.37 1.32 10.72
CA LYS A 17 -13.99 1.50 9.32
C LYS A 17 -12.52 1.14 9.11
N PRO A 18 -12.19 0.35 8.06
CA PRO A 18 -10.81 0.04 7.76
C PRO A 18 -10.06 1.30 7.32
N TYR A 19 -8.80 1.42 7.72
CA TYR A 19 -7.86 2.41 7.22
C TYR A 19 -6.45 1.81 7.16
N LEU A 20 -5.57 2.47 6.41
CA LEU A 20 -4.22 1.99 6.15
C LEU A 20 -3.20 3.00 6.66
N LEU A 21 -2.15 2.51 7.31
CA LEU A 21 -0.90 3.24 7.47
C LEU A 21 0.09 2.67 6.44
N ILE A 22 0.67 3.53 5.60
CA ILE A 22 1.53 3.10 4.48
C ILE A 22 2.92 3.72 4.65
N ASP A 23 3.90 2.86 4.84
CA ASP A 23 5.32 3.20 4.84
C ASP A 23 5.98 2.80 3.51
N GLY A 24 7.01 3.55 3.11
CA GLY A 24 7.72 3.34 1.84
C GLY A 24 7.14 4.12 0.65
N LEU A 25 6.15 5.00 0.89
CA LEU A 25 5.70 5.95 -0.13
C LEU A 25 6.85 6.88 -0.55
N PRO A 26 6.99 7.18 -1.85
CA PRO A 26 7.88 8.24 -2.30
C PRO A 26 7.51 9.56 -1.65
N ARG A 27 8.52 10.38 -1.34
CA ARG A 27 8.31 11.74 -0.81
C ARG A 27 7.39 12.56 -1.73
N LEU A 28 6.69 13.55 -1.15
CA LEU A 28 5.94 14.52 -1.93
C LEU A 28 6.85 15.19 -2.98
N GLY A 29 6.42 15.18 -4.25
CA GLY A 29 7.19 15.69 -5.38
C GLY A 29 8.27 14.74 -5.92
N ALA A 30 8.25 13.45 -5.56
CA ALA A 30 9.14 12.46 -6.18
C ALA A 30 8.88 12.32 -7.69
N GLU A 31 9.95 12.32 -8.48
CA GLU A 31 9.92 11.97 -9.89
C GLU A 31 9.90 10.44 -10.02
N LEU A 32 8.87 9.93 -10.68
CA LEU A 32 8.70 8.50 -10.94
C LEU A 32 8.69 8.26 -12.44
N ALA A 33 9.42 7.24 -12.88
CA ALA A 33 9.24 6.73 -14.23
C ALA A 33 7.82 6.12 -14.38
N PRO A 34 7.24 6.08 -15.60
CA PRO A 34 5.87 5.60 -15.80
C PRO A 34 5.61 4.19 -15.24
N ASP A 35 6.58 3.29 -15.36
CA ASP A 35 6.52 1.93 -14.83
C ASP A 35 6.47 1.90 -13.29
N GLN A 36 7.25 2.76 -12.62
CA GLN A 36 7.23 2.90 -11.16
C GLN A 36 5.89 3.44 -10.66
N ALA A 37 5.33 4.43 -11.36
CA ALA A 37 4.02 4.99 -11.02
C ALA A 37 2.91 3.93 -11.16
N ILE A 38 2.94 3.12 -12.22
CA ILE A 38 1.99 2.01 -12.43
C ILE A 38 2.14 0.95 -11.34
N GLN A 39 3.37 0.55 -11.01
CA GLN A 39 3.63 -0.44 -9.96
C GLN A 39 3.12 0.04 -8.60
N LEU A 40 3.41 1.28 -8.23
CA LEU A 40 2.93 1.89 -6.99
C LEU A 40 1.40 1.92 -6.95
N GLY A 41 0.75 2.36 -8.03
CA GLY A 41 -0.70 2.38 -8.12
C GLY A 41 -1.33 1.00 -7.94
N ARG A 42 -0.76 -0.05 -8.55
CA ARG A 42 -1.23 -1.44 -8.38
C ARG A 42 -1.15 -1.90 -6.93
N GLN A 43 -0.04 -1.63 -6.25
CA GLN A 43 0.15 -2.00 -4.85
C GLN A 43 -0.85 -1.28 -3.93
N LEU A 44 -1.09 0.01 -4.14
CA LEU A 44 -2.07 0.79 -3.37
C LEU A 44 -3.50 0.27 -3.58
N ILE A 45 -3.87 -0.08 -4.81
CA ILE A 45 -5.18 -0.69 -5.11
C ILE A 45 -5.32 -2.03 -4.38
N GLN A 46 -4.30 -2.89 -4.44
CA GLN A 46 -4.33 -4.19 -3.77
C GLN A 46 -4.45 -4.04 -2.25
N ALA A 47 -3.67 -3.15 -1.63
CA ALA A 47 -3.77 -2.85 -0.21
C ALA A 47 -5.16 -2.37 0.20
N GLY A 48 -5.78 -1.51 -0.62
CA GLY A 48 -7.16 -1.04 -0.40
C GLY A 48 -8.19 -2.17 -0.44
N ILE A 49 -8.09 -3.08 -1.43
CA ILE A 49 -8.98 -4.24 -1.56
C ILE A 49 -8.84 -5.17 -0.34
N VAL A 50 -7.61 -5.48 0.04
CA VAL A 50 -7.30 -6.36 1.18
C VAL A 50 -7.83 -5.76 2.49
N ALA A 51 -7.68 -4.44 2.68
CA ALA A 51 -8.28 -3.75 3.84
C ALA A 51 -9.81 -3.86 3.88
N GLN A 52 -10.48 -3.74 2.72
CA GLN A 52 -11.93 -3.89 2.62
C GLN A 52 -12.40 -5.32 2.92
N GLN A 53 -11.55 -6.33 2.73
CA GLN A 53 -11.82 -7.72 3.06
C GLN A 53 -11.66 -8.03 4.56
N GLY A 54 -11.24 -7.04 5.37
CA GLY A 54 -11.10 -7.18 6.82
C GLY A 54 -9.70 -7.59 7.28
N GLU A 55 -8.68 -7.47 6.42
CA GLU A 55 -7.28 -7.68 6.82
C GLU A 55 -6.89 -6.80 8.01
N HIS A 56 -5.96 -7.31 8.82
CA HIS A 56 -5.44 -6.62 10.00
C HIS A 56 -3.94 -6.91 10.17
N GLY A 57 -3.21 -5.94 10.71
CA GLY A 57 -1.77 -6.06 10.93
C GLY A 57 -0.94 -5.68 9.71
N THR A 58 0.35 -6.00 9.76
CA THR A 58 1.35 -5.52 8.78
C THR A 58 1.52 -6.50 7.62
N ARG A 59 1.52 -5.98 6.39
CA ARG A 59 1.79 -6.71 5.16
C ARG A 59 2.72 -5.94 4.23
N HIS A 60 3.55 -6.65 3.48
CA HIS A 60 4.43 -6.08 2.47
C HIS A 60 3.80 -6.14 1.08
N TYR A 61 3.97 -5.08 0.30
CA TYR A 61 3.55 -5.00 -1.09
C TYR A 61 4.77 -4.72 -2.01
N PRO A 62 4.84 -5.34 -3.21
CA PRO A 62 3.90 -6.32 -3.75
C PRO A 62 3.87 -7.60 -2.88
N ALA A 63 2.68 -8.15 -2.66
CA ALA A 63 2.52 -9.40 -1.93
C ALA A 63 3.10 -10.54 -2.77
N GLU A 64 3.73 -11.52 -2.13
CA GLU A 64 4.33 -12.68 -2.81
C GLU A 64 3.30 -13.77 -3.15
N ASP A 65 2.01 -13.52 -2.87
CA ASP A 65 0.91 -14.48 -2.86
C ASP A 65 0.08 -14.50 -4.17
#